data_AF-A0A841VIH4-F1
#
_entry.id   AF-A0A841VIH4-F1
#
_cell.length_a   1.000
_cell.length_b   1.000
_cell.length_c   1.000
_cell.angle_alpha   90.00
_cell.angle_beta   90.00
_cell.angle_gamma   90.00
#
_symmetry.space_group_name_H-M   'P 1'
#
loop_
_entity.id
_entity.type
_entity.pdbx_description
1 polymer ?
#
loop_
_entity_poly.entity_id
_entity_poly.type
_entity_poly.pdbx_seq_one_letter_code
_entity_poly.pdbx_strand_id
1 'polypeptide(L)'
;MSSLSLKSISSIAPSNNKLTLKDFGLIQWQTPASLVKAIPSLGNLSLRQVPPIAALLSRNGVLSGGKISQILRSNPEAGNLPLEKLDLSKYSLNSIPGLTSTSLGKFKSWQQSYINQVPGLNQVPFDKMPQPINSGVGVVGIASVVLGTSEKGDARVGNNYFISGSVVRGDKTVPSACSAGKECSYLEMGDFSGSEGGLYGKRWASGSSQQVKGGYGFLAAVNSGKEPTGRLVYGSGFKVALTGVNESKGTADFGLFFRICARPPFMQKTCTPYFIGPVPWIPVNENNLVIVGSGQ
;
A
#
# COMPACT_ATOMS: atom_id res chain seq x y z
N MET A 1 -4.58 6.45 -14.34
CA MET A 1 -4.41 5.39 -13.33
C MET A 1 -5.78 4.92 -12.88
N SER A 2 -6.21 3.75 -13.35
CA SER A 2 -7.42 3.07 -12.89
C SER A 2 -7.24 2.69 -11.42
N SER A 3 -7.89 3.44 -10.55
CA SER A 3 -7.74 3.32 -9.11
C SER A 3 -8.63 2.17 -8.61
N LEU A 4 -8.05 1.10 -8.04
CA LEU A 4 -8.77 -0.11 -7.58
C LEU A 4 -9.98 0.23 -6.69
N SER A 5 -11.06 -0.55 -6.81
CA SER A 5 -12.31 -0.48 -6.04
C SER A 5 -12.75 -1.90 -5.65
N LEU A 6 -13.65 -2.06 -4.67
CA LEU A 6 -14.19 -3.39 -4.32
C LEU A 6 -14.90 -4.04 -5.51
N LYS A 7 -15.63 -3.26 -6.32
CA LYS A 7 -16.32 -3.72 -7.51
C LYS A 7 -15.36 -4.26 -8.58
N SER A 8 -14.24 -3.56 -8.81
CA SER A 8 -13.21 -4.04 -9.74
C SER A 8 -12.51 -5.28 -9.21
N ILE A 9 -12.22 -5.32 -7.90
CA ILE A 9 -11.60 -6.50 -7.26
C ILE A 9 -12.53 -7.71 -7.36
N SER A 10 -13.82 -7.57 -7.04
CA SER A 10 -14.79 -8.68 -7.12
C SER A 10 -15.02 -9.19 -8.53
N SER A 11 -14.78 -8.37 -9.57
CA SER A 11 -14.85 -8.82 -10.97
C SER A 11 -13.67 -9.70 -11.38
N ILE A 12 -12.56 -9.61 -10.64
CA ILE A 12 -11.31 -10.34 -10.89
C ILE A 12 -11.23 -11.57 -9.97
N ALA A 13 -11.61 -11.37 -8.71
CA ALA A 13 -11.59 -12.36 -7.64
C ALA A 13 -12.99 -12.44 -6.99
N PRO A 14 -13.93 -13.17 -7.61
CA PRO A 14 -15.28 -13.30 -7.10
C PRO A 14 -15.26 -13.99 -5.73
N SER A 15 -15.99 -13.42 -4.77
CA SER A 15 -16.25 -14.06 -3.48
C SER A 15 -17.71 -14.47 -3.39
N ASN A 16 -17.96 -15.71 -2.99
CA ASN A 16 -19.32 -16.21 -2.73
C ASN A 16 -19.85 -15.80 -1.34
N ASN A 17 -19.04 -15.11 -0.53
CA ASN A 17 -19.43 -14.70 0.80
C ASN A 17 -20.29 -13.44 0.76
N LYS A 18 -21.33 -13.39 1.60
CA LYS A 18 -22.10 -12.17 1.85
C LYS A 18 -21.26 -11.19 2.68
N LEU A 19 -20.48 -10.36 1.99
CA LEU A 19 -19.62 -9.37 2.62
C LEU A 19 -20.42 -8.26 3.31
N THR A 20 -19.95 -7.90 4.50
CA THR A 20 -20.46 -6.84 5.36
C THR A 20 -19.47 -5.68 5.42
N LEU A 21 -19.87 -4.56 6.03
CA LEU A 21 -18.95 -3.46 6.29
C LEU A 21 -17.77 -3.93 7.13
N LYS A 22 -17.96 -4.85 8.08
CA LYS A 22 -16.87 -5.39 8.93
C LYS A 22 -15.75 -6.04 8.11
N ASP A 23 -16.08 -6.67 6.99
CA ASP A 23 -15.10 -7.36 6.13
C ASP A 23 -14.24 -6.38 5.31
N PHE A 24 -14.71 -5.14 5.15
CA PHE A 24 -13.95 -4.08 4.54
C PHE A 24 -13.24 -3.25 5.60
N GLY A 25 -12.05 -3.68 6.01
CA GLY A 25 -11.31 -3.11 7.14
C GLY A 25 -11.03 -1.61 7.03
N LEU A 26 -11.07 -1.02 5.83
CA LEU A 26 -11.01 0.44 5.66
C LEU A 26 -12.17 1.19 6.30
N ILE A 27 -13.35 0.55 6.41
CA ILE A 27 -14.57 1.23 6.84
C ILE A 27 -14.47 1.71 8.29
N GLN A 28 -13.73 0.99 9.14
CA GLN A 28 -13.65 1.27 10.58
C GLN A 28 -13.04 2.65 10.85
N TRP A 29 -12.15 3.11 9.97
CA TRP A 29 -11.49 4.43 10.06
C TRP A 29 -12.30 5.57 9.44
N GLN A 30 -13.42 5.25 8.80
CA GLN A 30 -14.24 6.25 8.14
C GLN A 30 -15.19 6.94 9.12
N THR A 31 -15.51 8.19 8.80
CA THR A 31 -16.52 9.00 9.48
C THR A 31 -17.54 9.47 8.44
N PRO A 32 -18.73 9.98 8.84
CA PRO A 32 -19.67 10.54 7.87
C PRO A 32 -19.03 11.62 6.97
N ALA A 33 -18.18 12.49 7.54
CA ALA A 33 -17.48 13.50 6.76
C ALA A 33 -16.43 12.89 5.80
N SER A 34 -15.66 11.89 6.23
CA SER A 34 -14.69 11.24 5.34
C SER A 34 -15.36 10.46 4.22
N LEU A 35 -16.52 9.84 4.49
CA LEU A 35 -17.32 9.15 3.48
C LEU A 35 -17.90 10.12 2.46
N VAL A 36 -18.47 11.26 2.87
CA VAL A 36 -18.94 12.29 1.93
C VAL A 36 -17.78 12.85 1.10
N LYS A 37 -16.59 13.00 1.69
CA LYS A 37 -15.39 13.40 0.95
C LYS A 37 -14.97 12.35 -0.10
N ALA A 38 -15.00 11.07 0.26
CA ALA A 38 -14.66 9.98 -0.65
C ALA A 38 -15.72 9.77 -1.75
N ILE A 39 -16.99 9.95 -1.39
CA ILE A 39 -18.20 9.69 -2.19
C ILE A 39 -19.12 10.93 -2.13
N PRO A 40 -18.84 11.99 -2.91
CA PRO A 40 -19.56 13.26 -2.82
C PRO A 40 -21.08 13.16 -2.98
N SER A 41 -21.55 12.18 -3.77
CA SER A 41 -22.98 11.94 -3.96
C SER A 41 -23.73 11.59 -2.67
N LEU A 42 -23.05 11.02 -1.65
CA LEU A 42 -23.66 10.74 -0.35
C LEU A 42 -24.19 12.00 0.32
N GLY A 43 -23.52 13.14 0.13
CA GLY A 43 -23.94 14.40 0.74
C GLY A 43 -25.35 14.82 0.32
N ASN A 44 -25.76 14.47 -0.90
CA ASN A 44 -27.07 14.82 -1.46
C ASN A 44 -28.19 13.86 -1.05
N LEU A 45 -27.85 12.71 -0.48
CA LEU A 45 -28.82 11.72 -0.04
C LEU A 45 -29.45 12.12 1.28
N SER A 46 -30.70 11.73 1.46
CA SER A 46 -31.37 11.77 2.75
C SER A 46 -30.68 10.82 3.72
N LEU A 47 -30.58 11.21 5.01
CA LEU A 47 -29.96 10.38 6.04
C LEU A 47 -30.49 8.95 6.07
N ARG A 48 -31.80 8.75 5.85
CA ARG A 48 -32.45 7.43 5.84
C ARG A 48 -31.97 6.51 4.71
N GLN A 49 -31.41 7.07 3.64
CA GLN A 49 -30.90 6.29 2.51
C GLN A 49 -29.51 5.71 2.78
N VAL A 50 -28.88 6.07 3.90
CA VAL A 50 -27.57 5.55 4.28
C VAL A 50 -27.64 5.02 5.72
N PRO A 51 -28.20 3.80 5.93
CA PRO A 51 -28.51 3.27 7.26
C PRO A 51 -27.37 3.28 8.28
N PRO A 52 -26.10 2.98 7.92
CA PRO A 52 -25.00 3.07 8.89
C PRO A 52 -24.78 4.50 9.40
N ILE A 53 -24.83 5.50 8.51
CA ILE A 53 -24.68 6.90 8.92
C ILE A 53 -25.88 7.33 9.78
N ALA A 54 -27.10 6.94 9.39
CA ALA A 54 -28.30 7.21 10.18
C ALA A 54 -28.19 6.63 11.60
N ALA A 55 -27.81 5.36 11.73
CA ALA A 55 -27.67 4.71 13.02
C ALA A 55 -26.59 5.36 13.90
N LEU A 56 -25.44 5.72 13.31
CA LEU A 56 -24.36 6.41 14.02
C LEU A 56 -24.82 7.77 14.55
N LEU A 57 -25.48 8.57 13.70
CA LEU A 57 -25.95 9.90 14.08
C LEU A 57 -27.07 9.83 15.14
N SER A 58 -28.06 8.95 14.98
CA SER A 58 -29.14 8.77 15.95
C SER A 58 -28.63 8.33 17.32
N ARG A 59 -27.64 7.41 17.37
CA ARG A 59 -27.03 6.97 18.64
C ARG A 59 -26.33 8.11 19.40
N ASN A 60 -25.95 9.18 18.69
CA ASN A 60 -25.28 10.35 19.24
C ASN A 60 -26.24 11.57 19.30
N GLY A 61 -27.55 11.34 19.38
CA GLY A 61 -28.55 12.40 19.61
C GLY A 61 -28.92 13.25 18.39
N VAL A 62 -28.38 12.94 17.20
CA VAL A 62 -28.68 13.69 15.97
C VAL A 62 -29.88 13.06 15.27
N LEU A 63 -31.07 13.56 15.61
CA LEU A 63 -32.34 13.15 15.01
C LEU A 63 -32.76 14.19 13.96
N SER A 64 -32.15 14.14 12.77
CA SER A 64 -32.46 15.08 11.69
C SER A 64 -32.97 14.38 10.44
N GLY A 65 -34.14 14.82 9.96
CA GLY A 65 -34.59 14.55 8.60
C GLY A 65 -33.96 15.58 7.66
N GLY A 66 -33.17 15.13 6.68
CA GLY A 66 -32.52 16.05 5.76
C GLY A 66 -31.40 15.39 4.96
N LYS A 67 -30.76 16.19 4.10
CA LYS A 67 -29.59 15.75 3.34
C LYS A 67 -28.40 15.63 4.27
N ILE A 68 -27.58 14.58 4.08
CA ILE A 68 -26.40 14.33 4.91
C ILE A 68 -25.50 15.57 4.94
N SER A 69 -25.25 16.24 3.81
CA SER A 69 -24.41 17.44 3.78
C SER A 69 -24.93 18.59 4.64
N GLN A 70 -26.26 18.75 4.76
CA GLN A 70 -26.86 19.80 5.59
C GLN A 70 -26.67 19.47 7.07
N ILE A 71 -26.88 18.21 7.44
CA ILE A 71 -26.70 17.72 8.81
C ILE A 71 -25.25 17.88 9.25
N LEU A 72 -24.29 17.51 8.39
CA LEU A 72 -22.86 17.63 8.70
C LEU A 72 -22.39 19.08 8.80
N ARG A 73 -23.06 20.03 8.11
CA ARG A 73 -22.77 21.46 8.25
C ARG A 73 -23.30 22.02 9.57
N SER A 74 -24.50 21.62 9.99
CA SER A 74 -25.09 22.08 11.25
C SER A 74 -24.53 21.36 12.48
N ASN A 75 -23.98 20.15 12.31
CA ASN A 75 -23.39 19.35 13.38
C ASN A 75 -22.00 18.81 12.99
N PRO A 76 -20.96 19.67 12.97
CA PRO A 76 -19.62 19.28 12.53
C PRO A 76 -19.02 18.12 13.33
N GLU A 77 -19.26 18.07 14.65
CA GLU A 77 -18.78 17.00 15.54
C GLU A 77 -19.32 15.63 15.12
N ALA A 78 -20.58 15.59 14.70
CA ALA A 78 -21.24 14.37 14.27
C ALA A 78 -20.60 13.82 12.97
N GLY A 79 -20.03 14.70 12.15
CA GLY A 79 -19.26 14.32 10.95
C GLY A 79 -17.94 13.62 11.25
N ASN A 80 -17.42 13.75 12.47
CA ASN A 80 -16.14 13.17 12.89
C ASN A 80 -16.30 11.89 13.71
N LEU A 81 -17.53 11.43 13.96
CA LEU A 81 -17.79 10.18 14.65
C LEU A 81 -17.29 9.00 13.82
N PRO A 82 -16.45 8.11 14.37
CA PRO A 82 -15.96 6.95 13.64
C PRO A 82 -17.03 5.87 13.53
N LEU A 83 -17.08 5.21 12.38
CA LEU A 83 -18.03 4.12 12.10
C LEU A 83 -17.77 2.86 12.93
N GLU A 84 -16.55 2.68 13.46
CA GLU A 84 -16.22 1.59 14.39
C GLU A 84 -17.09 1.56 15.66
N LYS A 85 -17.77 2.67 16.00
CA LYS A 85 -18.74 2.73 17.09
C LYS A 85 -20.03 1.94 16.80
N LEU A 86 -20.20 1.43 15.59
CA LEU A 86 -21.31 0.55 15.22
C LEU A 86 -20.85 -0.90 15.14
N ASP A 87 -21.82 -1.79 15.31
CA ASP A 87 -21.65 -3.17 14.89
C ASP A 87 -21.73 -3.25 13.35
N LEU A 88 -20.57 -3.15 12.71
CA LEU A 88 -20.42 -3.12 11.25
C LEU A 88 -20.80 -4.45 10.57
N SER A 89 -20.95 -5.54 11.33
CA SER A 89 -21.39 -6.83 10.78
C SER A 89 -22.87 -6.82 10.35
N LYS A 90 -23.66 -5.89 10.89
CA LYS A 90 -25.10 -5.75 10.58
C LYS A 90 -25.41 -5.07 9.25
N TYR A 91 -24.38 -4.53 8.60
CA TYR A 91 -24.54 -3.70 7.42
C TYR A 91 -23.85 -4.34 6.23
N SER A 92 -24.58 -4.51 5.12
CA SER A 92 -23.99 -4.95 3.86
C SER A 92 -23.11 -3.86 3.25
N LEU A 93 -22.19 -4.22 2.36
CA LEU A 93 -21.39 -3.22 1.62
C LEU A 93 -22.26 -2.23 0.80
N ASN A 94 -23.45 -2.66 0.37
CA ASN A 94 -24.38 -1.82 -0.40
C ASN A 94 -25.22 -0.87 0.47
N SER A 95 -25.15 -0.99 1.80
CA SER A 95 -25.81 -0.05 2.72
C SER A 95 -25.24 1.37 2.66
N ILE A 96 -24.07 1.54 2.05
CA ILE A 96 -23.48 2.84 1.72
C ILE A 96 -23.44 2.95 0.19
N PRO A 97 -24.36 3.72 -0.43
CA PRO A 97 -24.39 3.90 -1.87
C PRO A 97 -23.04 4.38 -2.43
N GLY A 98 -22.55 3.69 -3.46
CA GLY A 98 -21.27 4.01 -4.11
C GLY A 98 -20.02 3.51 -3.37
N LEU A 99 -20.14 2.85 -2.22
CA LEU A 99 -18.98 2.35 -1.47
C LEU A 99 -18.12 1.40 -2.30
N THR A 100 -18.75 0.41 -2.94
CA THR A 100 -18.04 -0.64 -3.67
C THR A 100 -17.41 -0.14 -4.98
N SER A 101 -17.98 0.89 -5.60
CA SER A 101 -17.45 1.50 -6.83
C SER A 101 -16.44 2.61 -6.58
N THR A 102 -16.35 3.11 -5.35
CA THR A 102 -15.39 4.15 -4.98
C THR A 102 -14.01 3.54 -4.89
N SER A 103 -13.03 4.26 -5.43
CA SER A 103 -11.65 3.78 -5.34
C SER A 103 -11.16 3.76 -3.91
N LEU A 104 -10.45 2.68 -3.56
CA LEU A 104 -9.74 2.51 -2.30
C LEU A 104 -8.93 3.76 -1.94
N GLY A 105 -8.26 4.36 -2.93
CA GLY A 105 -7.42 5.54 -2.79
C GLY A 105 -8.11 6.81 -2.27
N LYS A 106 -9.45 6.84 -2.24
CA LYS A 106 -10.25 7.99 -1.79
C LYS A 106 -10.64 7.89 -0.31
N PHE A 107 -10.56 6.71 0.30
CA PHE A 107 -10.93 6.54 1.71
C PHE A 107 -9.85 7.08 2.65
N LYS A 108 -10.28 7.58 3.80
CA LYS A 108 -9.35 8.06 4.84
C LYS A 108 -8.46 6.91 5.28
N SER A 109 -7.15 7.17 5.40
CA SER A 109 -6.17 6.18 5.86
C SER A 109 -6.12 4.90 5.04
N TRP A 110 -6.51 4.91 3.76
CA TRP A 110 -6.55 3.69 2.95
C TRP A 110 -5.20 2.98 2.86
N GLN A 111 -4.11 3.75 2.91
CA GLN A 111 -2.74 3.23 2.90
C GLN A 111 -2.38 2.46 4.17
N GLN A 112 -3.15 2.60 5.25
CA GLN A 112 -2.91 1.85 6.49
C GLN A 112 -3.53 0.45 6.45
N SER A 113 -4.27 0.12 5.39
CA SER A 113 -4.91 -1.19 5.22
C SER A 113 -3.90 -2.27 4.91
N TYR A 114 -4.02 -3.37 5.63
CA TYR A 114 -3.45 -4.63 5.20
C TYR A 114 -4.20 -5.13 3.96
N ILE A 115 -3.52 -5.93 3.12
CA ILE A 115 -4.15 -6.50 1.91
C ILE A 115 -5.34 -7.40 2.28
N ASN A 116 -5.23 -8.16 3.37
CA ASN A 116 -6.30 -9.03 3.85
C ASN A 116 -7.50 -8.27 4.43
N GLN A 117 -7.37 -6.96 4.69
CA GLN A 117 -8.47 -6.10 5.13
C GLN A 117 -9.31 -5.57 3.97
N VAL A 118 -8.90 -5.83 2.72
CA VAL A 118 -9.69 -5.52 1.54
C VAL A 118 -10.16 -6.85 0.91
N PRO A 119 -11.46 -7.14 0.93
CA PRO A 119 -11.98 -8.39 0.39
C PRO A 119 -11.53 -8.64 -1.05
N GLY A 120 -10.94 -9.82 -1.28
CA GLY A 120 -10.47 -10.27 -2.59
C GLY A 120 -9.17 -9.62 -3.09
N LEU A 121 -8.60 -8.63 -2.38
CA LEU A 121 -7.40 -7.94 -2.86
C LEU A 121 -6.17 -8.85 -2.92
N ASN A 122 -6.08 -9.84 -2.02
CA ASN A 122 -5.03 -10.87 -2.03
C ASN A 122 -5.15 -11.85 -3.21
N GLN A 123 -6.25 -11.84 -3.95
CA GLN A 123 -6.52 -12.72 -5.09
C GLN A 123 -6.44 -12.00 -6.44
N VAL A 124 -6.14 -10.68 -6.45
CA VAL A 124 -5.99 -9.91 -7.68
C VAL A 124 -4.68 -10.31 -8.38
N PRO A 125 -4.74 -10.86 -9.62
CA PRO A 125 -3.55 -11.16 -10.40
C PRO A 125 -2.71 -9.91 -10.68
N PHE A 126 -1.39 -10.10 -10.79
CA PHE A 126 -0.44 -8.99 -10.92
C PHE A 126 -0.63 -8.14 -12.18
N ASP A 127 -1.12 -8.73 -13.27
CA ASP A 127 -1.46 -8.04 -14.51
C ASP A 127 -2.73 -7.17 -14.40
N LYS A 128 -3.43 -7.22 -13.26
CA LYS A 128 -4.63 -6.43 -12.96
C LYS A 128 -4.43 -5.41 -11.82
N MET A 129 -3.22 -5.31 -11.27
CA MET A 129 -2.86 -4.28 -10.28
C MET A 129 -2.86 -2.86 -10.91
N PRO A 130 -2.95 -1.76 -10.12
CA PRO A 130 -3.13 -0.39 -10.64
C PRO A 130 -2.03 0.07 -11.61
N GLN A 131 -0.84 -0.49 -11.47
CA GLN A 131 0.24 -0.46 -12.45
C GLN A 131 0.50 -1.91 -12.85
N PRO A 132 -0.18 -2.41 -13.91
CA PRO A 132 0.09 -3.74 -14.41
C PRO A 132 1.52 -3.76 -14.95
N ILE A 133 2.22 -4.86 -14.71
CA ILE A 133 3.57 -5.02 -15.21
C ILE A 133 3.46 -5.37 -16.69
N ASN A 134 3.60 -4.35 -17.54
CA ASN A 134 3.74 -4.56 -18.96
C ASN A 134 5.04 -5.35 -19.19
N SER A 135 4.94 -6.46 -19.92
CA SER A 135 6.09 -7.27 -20.33
C SER A 135 7.12 -6.38 -21.03
N GLY A 136 8.23 -6.13 -20.35
CA GLY A 136 9.34 -5.32 -20.81
C GLY A 136 10.65 -5.86 -20.25
N VAL A 137 11.77 -5.45 -20.83
CA VAL A 137 13.09 -5.85 -20.33
C VAL A 137 13.34 -5.20 -18.96
N GLY A 138 13.78 -5.97 -17.97
CA GLY A 138 14.17 -5.46 -16.65
C GLY A 138 13.05 -5.25 -15.61
N VAL A 139 11.82 -5.73 -15.86
CA VAL A 139 10.72 -5.72 -14.86
C VAL A 139 10.48 -7.07 -14.18
N VAL A 140 11.06 -8.15 -14.72
CA VAL A 140 11.10 -9.50 -14.14
C VAL A 140 12.54 -9.98 -14.22
N GLY A 141 13.08 -10.47 -13.10
CA GLY A 141 14.39 -11.11 -13.02
C GLY A 141 14.29 -12.52 -12.45
N ILE A 142 15.44 -13.15 -12.24
CA ILE A 142 15.56 -14.46 -11.61
C ILE A 142 16.18 -14.25 -10.22
N ALA A 143 15.65 -14.90 -9.19
CA ALA A 143 16.35 -14.97 -7.91
C ALA A 143 17.60 -15.83 -8.09
N SER A 144 18.78 -15.23 -8.22
CA SER A 144 20.00 -15.98 -8.53
C SER A 144 20.56 -16.61 -7.27
N VAL A 145 20.96 -15.77 -6.32
CA VAL A 145 21.65 -16.20 -5.11
C VAL A 145 21.16 -15.37 -3.92
N VAL A 146 20.84 -16.03 -2.83
CA VAL A 146 20.42 -15.42 -1.57
C VAL A 146 21.61 -15.41 -0.62
N LEU A 147 22.01 -14.23 -0.15
CA LEU A 147 23.13 -14.11 0.80
C LEU A 147 22.69 -13.51 2.13
N GLY A 148 23.14 -14.17 3.20
CA GLY A 148 22.74 -13.97 4.58
C GLY A 148 23.37 -12.77 5.29
N THR A 149 23.41 -12.83 6.61
CA THR A 149 23.93 -11.78 7.48
C THR A 149 25.46 -11.76 7.56
N SER A 150 26.13 -12.77 7.01
CA SER A 150 27.58 -12.79 6.87
C SER A 150 28.08 -11.76 5.85
N GLU A 151 27.23 -11.35 4.90
CA GLU A 151 27.55 -10.33 3.93
C GLU A 151 27.62 -8.93 4.56
N LYS A 152 28.58 -8.14 4.08
CA LYS A 152 28.75 -6.74 4.48
C LYS A 152 28.77 -5.84 3.26
N GLY A 153 28.32 -4.60 3.43
CA GLY A 153 28.45 -3.59 2.39
C GLY A 153 29.91 -3.36 2.01
N ASP A 154 30.20 -3.34 0.71
CA ASP A 154 31.51 -3.02 0.15
C ASP A 154 31.49 -1.58 -0.39
N ALA A 155 32.45 -0.75 0.05
CA ALA A 155 32.58 0.63 -0.38
C ALA A 155 32.82 0.80 -1.90
N ARG A 156 33.29 -0.26 -2.58
CA ARG A 156 33.52 -0.28 -4.03
C ARG A 156 32.24 -0.56 -4.82
N VAL A 157 31.19 -1.06 -4.18
CA VAL A 157 29.92 -1.39 -4.83
C VAL A 157 28.98 -0.20 -4.75
N GLY A 158 28.80 0.49 -5.88
CA GLY A 158 27.95 1.66 -5.99
C GLY A 158 26.44 1.36 -6.06
N ASN A 159 25.62 2.40 -5.94
CA ASN A 159 24.15 2.32 -6.00
C ASN A 159 23.61 1.67 -7.28
N ASN A 160 24.36 1.76 -8.39
CA ASN A 160 23.98 1.16 -9.67
C ASN A 160 23.92 -0.36 -9.64
N TYR A 161 24.53 -1.03 -8.66
CA TYR A 161 24.42 -2.48 -8.45
C TYR A 161 23.16 -2.89 -7.67
N PHE A 162 22.32 -1.94 -7.28
CA PHE A 162 21.12 -2.22 -6.49
C PHE A 162 19.86 -1.86 -7.24
N ILE A 163 18.79 -2.61 -7.00
CA ILE A 163 17.43 -2.28 -7.47
C ILE A 163 16.54 -1.75 -6.35
N SER A 164 16.92 -2.00 -5.09
CA SER A 164 16.24 -1.48 -3.91
C SER A 164 16.92 -0.20 -3.39
N GLY A 165 16.12 0.65 -2.77
CA GLY A 165 16.61 1.88 -2.15
C GLY A 165 15.50 2.71 -1.55
N SER A 166 15.67 4.03 -1.61
CA SER A 166 14.75 5.02 -1.06
C SER A 166 13.69 5.44 -2.06
N VAL A 167 12.49 5.81 -1.59
CA VAL A 167 11.50 6.49 -2.44
C VAL A 167 11.56 8.00 -2.24
N VAL A 168 11.77 8.72 -3.35
CA VAL A 168 11.87 10.18 -3.39
C VAL A 168 10.61 10.85 -3.95
N ARG A 169 10.60 12.19 -3.97
CA ARG A 169 9.54 12.98 -4.64
C ARG A 169 9.43 12.57 -6.10
N GLY A 170 8.19 12.47 -6.59
CA GLY A 170 7.90 11.89 -7.91
C GLY A 170 7.60 10.39 -7.85
N ASP A 171 7.56 9.82 -6.64
CA ASP A 171 7.16 8.44 -6.38
C ASP A 171 8.02 7.43 -7.14
N LYS A 172 9.34 7.62 -7.06
CA LYS A 172 10.36 6.81 -7.74
C LYS A 172 11.32 6.18 -6.73
N THR A 173 11.66 4.91 -6.94
CA THR A 173 12.77 4.23 -6.25
C THR A 173 14.11 4.73 -6.78
N VAL A 174 14.94 5.23 -5.88
CA VAL A 174 16.34 5.55 -6.11
C VAL A 174 17.18 4.48 -5.41
N PRO A 175 17.96 3.67 -6.15
CA PRO A 175 18.81 2.64 -5.57
C PRO A 175 19.74 3.16 -4.48
N SER A 176 19.96 2.34 -3.46
CA SER A 176 20.84 2.65 -2.34
C SER A 176 21.69 1.42 -2.03
N ALA A 177 23.01 1.56 -2.17
CA ALA A 177 23.95 0.50 -1.84
C ALA A 177 23.95 0.19 -0.35
N CYS A 178 24.40 -1.03 -0.03
CA CYS A 178 24.66 -1.46 1.33
C CYS A 178 25.67 -0.52 2.01
N SER A 179 25.42 -0.13 3.25
CA SER A 179 26.37 0.68 4.02
C SER A 179 27.70 -0.06 4.21
N ALA A 180 28.81 0.57 3.81
CA ALA A 180 30.13 -0.04 3.87
C ALA A 180 30.47 -0.56 5.28
N GLY A 181 30.97 -1.80 5.36
CA GLY A 181 31.37 -2.47 6.59
C GLY A 181 30.22 -2.94 7.50
N LYS A 182 28.96 -2.62 7.17
CA LYS A 182 27.79 -3.08 7.92
C LYS A 182 27.21 -4.33 7.28
N GLU A 183 26.64 -5.18 8.13
CA GLU A 183 25.83 -6.32 7.70
C GLU A 183 24.79 -5.88 6.67
N CYS A 184 24.70 -6.61 5.57
CA CYS A 184 23.73 -6.35 4.53
C CYS A 184 23.42 -7.62 3.77
N SER A 185 22.39 -8.32 4.19
CA SER A 185 21.81 -9.40 3.40
C SER A 185 21.16 -8.87 2.12
N TYR A 186 21.23 -9.64 1.04
CA TYR A 186 20.59 -9.29 -0.22
C TYR A 186 20.26 -10.54 -1.04
N LEU A 187 19.29 -10.37 -1.93
CA LEU A 187 19.06 -11.28 -3.05
C LEU A 187 19.79 -10.73 -4.27
N GLU A 188 20.71 -11.50 -4.84
CA GLU A 188 21.29 -11.21 -6.15
C GLU A 188 20.36 -11.68 -7.27
N MET A 189 20.28 -10.87 -8.32
CA MET A 189 19.37 -11.02 -9.43
C MET A 189 20.09 -11.59 -10.65
N GLY A 190 19.46 -12.57 -11.28
CA GLY A 190 19.73 -12.98 -12.65
C GLY A 190 18.79 -12.28 -13.63
N ASP A 191 19.06 -12.47 -14.92
CA ASP A 191 18.26 -11.94 -16.02
C ASP A 191 18.05 -13.03 -17.09
N PHE A 192 16.92 -13.00 -17.78
CA PHE A 192 16.62 -13.94 -18.87
C PHE A 192 17.57 -13.80 -20.06
N SER A 193 18.14 -12.61 -20.25
CA SER A 193 19.18 -12.34 -21.25
C SER A 193 20.58 -12.72 -20.77
N GLY A 194 20.69 -13.49 -19.68
CA GLY A 194 21.96 -13.91 -19.12
C GLY A 194 22.78 -12.72 -18.60
N SER A 195 24.09 -12.77 -18.79
CA SER A 195 25.03 -11.75 -18.28
C SER A 195 24.91 -10.38 -18.96
N GLU A 196 24.26 -10.30 -20.12
CA GLU A 196 24.04 -9.05 -20.85
C GLU A 196 22.80 -8.29 -20.34
N GLY A 197 22.02 -8.92 -19.47
CA GLY A 197 20.78 -8.37 -18.96
C GLY A 197 20.96 -7.29 -17.91
N GLY A 198 20.06 -6.30 -17.94
CA GLY A 198 20.11 -5.15 -17.04
C GLY A 198 19.94 -5.49 -15.56
N LEU A 199 19.34 -6.64 -15.24
CA LEU A 199 19.20 -7.13 -13.87
C LEU A 199 20.34 -8.04 -13.42
N TYR A 200 21.17 -8.55 -14.33
CA TYR A 200 22.21 -9.49 -13.99
C TYR A 200 23.22 -8.88 -12.99
N GLY A 201 23.46 -9.58 -11.89
CA GLY A 201 24.36 -9.14 -10.81
C GLY A 201 23.83 -7.94 -10.01
N LYS A 202 22.58 -7.50 -10.25
CA LYS A 202 21.95 -6.49 -9.41
C LYS A 202 21.49 -7.10 -8.10
N ARG A 203 21.37 -6.28 -7.06
CA ARG A 203 21.06 -6.72 -5.70
C ARG A 203 19.80 -6.06 -5.18
N TRP A 204 18.96 -6.86 -4.53
CA TRP A 204 17.87 -6.40 -3.70
C TRP A 204 18.33 -6.47 -2.25
N ALA A 205 18.88 -5.37 -1.73
CA ALA A 205 19.28 -5.28 -0.32
C ALA A 205 18.08 -5.43 0.62
N SER A 206 18.31 -6.09 1.75
CA SER A 206 17.32 -6.32 2.81
C SER A 206 16.96 -5.02 3.53
N GLY A 207 15.67 -4.75 3.61
CA GLY A 207 15.11 -3.66 4.41
C GLY A 207 15.24 -3.88 5.92
N SER A 208 15.45 -5.13 6.35
CA SER A 208 15.68 -5.48 7.75
C SER A 208 17.08 -5.10 8.21
N SER A 209 18.09 -5.22 7.33
CA SER A 209 19.48 -4.83 7.62
C SER A 209 19.75 -3.36 7.29
N GLN A 210 19.06 -2.79 6.30
CA GLN A 210 19.31 -1.42 5.83
C GLN A 210 18.06 -0.53 5.83
N GLN A 211 18.14 0.54 6.61
CA GLN A 211 17.21 1.67 6.59
C GLN A 211 17.79 2.84 5.80
N VAL A 212 16.99 3.44 4.93
CA VAL A 212 17.36 4.57 4.07
C VAL A 212 16.47 5.78 4.36
N LYS A 213 16.92 6.98 3.99
CA LYS A 213 16.07 8.18 4.10
C LYS A 213 14.93 8.08 3.09
N GLY A 214 13.71 8.40 3.50
CA GLY A 214 12.52 8.33 2.66
C GLY A 214 11.52 9.45 2.91
N GLY A 215 10.41 9.40 2.20
CA GLY A 215 9.38 10.44 2.26
C GLY A 215 9.82 11.77 1.62
N TYR A 216 8.92 12.75 1.62
CA TYR A 216 9.21 14.08 1.09
C TYR A 216 8.22 15.14 1.60
N GLY A 217 8.68 16.39 1.69
CA GLY A 217 7.92 17.49 2.31
C GLY A 217 7.94 17.39 3.84
N PHE A 218 7.06 18.11 4.53
CA PHE A 218 7.07 18.16 6.00
C PHE A 218 6.76 16.80 6.66
N LEU A 219 6.05 15.89 5.98
CA LEU A 219 5.82 14.54 6.49
C LEU A 219 7.06 13.64 6.42
N ALA A 220 8.13 14.06 5.75
CA ALA A 220 9.36 13.27 5.64
C ALA A 220 10.07 13.05 6.98
N ALA A 221 9.77 13.84 8.02
CA ALA A 221 10.37 13.67 9.34
C ALA A 221 9.78 12.49 10.14
N VAL A 222 8.60 11.99 9.74
CA VAL A 222 7.95 10.85 10.41
C VAL A 222 8.85 9.62 10.37
N ASN A 223 8.89 8.83 11.45
CA ASN A 223 9.79 7.69 11.61
C ASN A 223 11.28 8.06 11.45
N SER A 224 11.68 9.23 11.97
CA SER A 224 13.03 9.79 11.80
C SER A 224 13.45 9.95 10.33
N GLY A 225 12.47 10.04 9.43
CA GLY A 225 12.66 10.06 7.99
C GLY A 225 13.26 8.80 7.40
N LYS A 226 13.15 7.67 8.09
CA LYS A 226 13.69 6.39 7.64
C LYS A 226 12.60 5.44 7.15
N GLU A 227 12.98 4.63 6.17
CA GLU A 227 12.22 3.50 5.67
C GLU A 227 13.18 2.34 5.35
N PRO A 228 12.73 1.07 5.39
CA PRO A 228 13.51 -0.06 4.90
C PRO A 228 13.90 0.16 3.44
N THR A 229 15.12 -0.22 3.03
CA THR A 229 15.42 -0.24 1.60
C THR A 229 14.45 -1.18 0.86
N GLY A 230 13.96 -0.77 -0.31
CA GLY A 230 12.97 -1.55 -1.06
C GLY A 230 12.70 -0.95 -2.43
N ARG A 231 11.69 -1.47 -3.13
CA ARG A 231 11.36 -1.06 -4.50
C ARG A 231 9.86 -0.88 -4.69
N LEU A 232 9.48 0.12 -5.48
CA LEU A 232 8.12 0.30 -5.98
C LEU A 232 7.90 -0.63 -7.16
N VAL A 233 7.42 -1.84 -6.86
CA VAL A 233 7.19 -2.88 -7.87
C VAL A 233 5.89 -2.64 -8.62
N TYR A 234 4.84 -2.21 -7.90
CA TYR A 234 3.46 -2.10 -8.39
C TYR A 234 2.90 -0.67 -8.24
N GLY A 235 3.76 0.34 -8.33
CA GLY A 235 3.37 1.72 -8.09
C GLY A 235 3.54 2.19 -6.64
N SER A 236 3.23 3.47 -6.45
CA SER A 236 3.43 4.19 -5.20
C SER A 236 2.48 3.83 -4.03
N GLY A 237 1.59 2.85 -4.19
CA GLY A 237 0.65 2.44 -3.14
C GLY A 237 1.34 1.78 -1.95
N PHE A 238 2.35 0.95 -2.23
CA PHE A 238 3.17 0.26 -1.24
C PHE A 238 4.56 0.00 -1.83
N LYS A 239 5.52 -0.22 -0.95
CA LYS A 239 6.89 -0.60 -1.29
C LYS A 239 7.11 -2.05 -0.92
N VAL A 240 7.76 -2.81 -1.80
CA VAL A 240 8.18 -4.18 -1.53
C VAL A 240 9.60 -4.13 -1.01
N ALA A 241 9.86 -4.70 0.17
CA ALA A 241 11.18 -4.80 0.74
C ALA A 241 11.50 -6.26 1.03
N LEU A 242 12.75 -6.66 0.78
CA LEU A 242 13.28 -7.94 1.26
C LEU A 242 13.36 -7.84 2.78
N THR A 243 12.69 -8.74 3.50
CA THR A 243 12.57 -8.71 4.97
C THR A 243 13.28 -9.87 5.66
N GLY A 244 13.54 -10.96 4.93
CA GLY A 244 14.22 -12.13 5.46
C GLY A 244 14.96 -12.87 4.35
N VAL A 245 16.03 -13.55 4.73
CA VAL A 245 16.77 -14.45 3.85
C VAL A 245 17.14 -15.73 4.60
N ASN A 246 17.19 -16.83 3.89
CA ASN A 246 17.71 -18.10 4.37
C ASN A 246 18.67 -18.64 3.33
N GLU A 247 19.95 -18.36 3.51
CA GLU A 247 21.02 -18.75 2.59
C GLU A 247 21.13 -20.28 2.43
N SER A 248 20.97 -21.06 3.52
CA SER A 248 21.05 -22.52 3.43
C SER A 248 19.87 -23.18 2.70
N LYS A 249 18.75 -22.47 2.58
CA LYS A 249 17.58 -22.92 1.82
C LYS A 249 17.41 -22.18 0.48
N GLY A 250 18.24 -21.19 0.19
CA GLY A 250 18.09 -20.32 -0.97
C GLY A 250 16.74 -19.59 -1.00
N THR A 251 16.23 -19.10 0.13
CA THR A 251 14.90 -18.45 0.20
C THR A 251 14.96 -16.99 0.63
N ALA A 252 14.12 -16.16 0.04
CA ALA A 252 13.98 -14.73 0.31
C ALA A 252 12.53 -14.37 0.66
N ASP A 253 12.31 -13.79 1.83
CA ASP A 253 11.00 -13.33 2.28
C ASP A 253 10.82 -11.85 1.98
N PHE A 254 9.65 -11.48 1.47
CA PHE A 254 9.32 -10.09 1.19
C PHE A 254 8.23 -9.58 2.13
N GLY A 255 8.25 -8.27 2.36
CA GLY A 255 7.23 -7.54 3.11
C GLY A 255 6.79 -6.30 2.37
N LEU A 256 5.50 -5.98 2.52
CA LEU A 256 4.95 -4.72 2.05
C LEU A 256 5.05 -3.65 3.13
N PHE A 257 5.47 -2.47 2.71
CA PHE A 257 5.48 -1.27 3.53
C PHE A 257 4.61 -0.20 2.89
N PHE A 258 3.86 0.51 3.71
CA PHE A 258 2.93 1.56 3.30
C PHE A 258 3.35 2.90 3.90
N ARG A 259 2.79 3.99 3.35
CA ARG A 259 3.06 5.36 3.79
C ARG A 259 1.80 6.22 3.75
N ILE A 260 1.85 7.35 4.43
CA ILE A 260 0.76 8.33 4.44
C ILE A 260 1.18 9.52 3.57
N CYS A 261 0.28 9.97 2.71
CA CYS A 261 0.47 11.16 1.90
C CYS A 261 -0.64 12.18 2.14
N ALA A 262 -0.28 13.45 2.19
CA ALA A 262 -1.21 14.57 2.24
C ALA A 262 -0.93 15.55 1.11
N ARG A 263 -1.97 16.21 0.63
CA ARG A 263 -1.87 17.33 -0.31
C ARG A 263 -2.59 18.54 0.28
N PRO A 264 -1.91 19.32 1.15
CA PRO A 264 -2.51 20.52 1.72
C PRO A 264 -2.82 21.57 0.64
N PRO A 265 -3.75 22.50 0.90
CA PRO A 265 -3.98 23.66 0.04
C PRO A 265 -2.67 24.42 -0.21
N PHE A 266 -2.44 24.82 -1.47
CA PHE A 266 -1.28 25.63 -1.90
C PHE A 266 0.10 24.99 -1.69
N MET A 267 0.18 23.71 -1.31
CA MET A 267 1.43 22.98 -1.16
C MET A 267 1.49 21.77 -2.09
N GLN A 268 2.72 21.36 -2.43
CA GLN A 268 2.93 20.10 -3.13
C GLN A 268 2.55 18.91 -2.24
N LYS A 269 2.27 17.76 -2.87
CA LYS A 269 2.10 16.48 -2.17
C LYS A 269 3.30 16.27 -1.24
N THR A 270 3.00 15.88 -0.01
CA THR A 270 3.97 15.46 1.00
C THR A 270 3.63 14.03 1.41
N CYS A 271 4.65 13.24 1.71
CA CYS A 271 4.48 11.88 2.16
C CYS A 271 5.47 11.54 3.27
N THR A 272 5.04 10.67 4.18
CA THR A 272 5.94 9.99 5.11
C THR A 272 6.84 9.02 4.35
N PRO A 273 7.92 8.52 4.99
CA PRO A 273 8.57 7.31 4.54
C PRO A 273 7.59 6.12 4.50
N TYR A 274 7.94 5.04 3.82
CA TYR A 274 7.25 3.76 3.87
C TYR A 274 7.58 3.01 5.15
N PHE A 275 6.90 3.34 6.25
CA PHE A 275 7.20 2.80 7.59
C PHE A 275 6.11 1.88 8.16
N ILE A 276 4.94 1.78 7.51
CA ILE A 276 3.80 1.01 8.01
C ILE A 276 3.87 -0.42 7.45
N GLY A 277 4.16 -1.40 8.31
CA GLY A 277 4.41 -2.79 7.92
C GLY A 277 5.40 -3.46 8.90
N PRO A 278 6.05 -4.58 8.52
CA PRO A 278 5.85 -5.31 7.26
C PRO A 278 4.54 -6.10 7.25
N VAL A 279 3.88 -6.12 6.10
CA VAL A 279 2.83 -7.11 5.79
C VAL A 279 3.51 -8.25 5.03
N PRO A 280 3.46 -9.50 5.49
CA PRO A 280 4.06 -10.63 4.78
C PRO A 280 3.62 -10.65 3.30
N TRP A 281 4.59 -10.81 2.42
CA TRP A 281 4.40 -10.87 0.97
C TRP A 281 4.93 -12.19 0.42
N ILE A 282 4.76 -12.42 -0.88
CA ILE A 282 5.12 -13.69 -1.53
C ILE A 282 6.62 -13.93 -1.38
N PRO A 283 7.03 -15.04 -0.73
CA PRO A 283 8.44 -15.41 -0.65
C PRO A 283 8.90 -15.96 -1.99
N VAL A 284 10.22 -15.91 -2.23
CA VAL A 284 10.84 -16.41 -3.46
C VAL A 284 11.97 -17.36 -3.10
N ASN A 285 12.17 -18.40 -3.92
CA ASN A 285 13.31 -19.30 -3.83
C ASN A 285 14.29 -18.98 -4.97
N GLU A 286 15.56 -19.32 -4.80
CA GLU A 286 16.52 -19.30 -5.90
C GLU A 286 16.00 -20.04 -7.13
N ASN A 287 16.39 -19.56 -8.31
CA ASN A 287 15.92 -19.97 -9.64
C ASN A 287 14.46 -19.65 -9.98
N ASN A 288 13.68 -19.10 -9.04
CA ASN A 288 12.34 -18.62 -9.34
C ASN A 288 12.35 -17.20 -9.93
N LEU A 289 11.25 -16.86 -10.60
CA LEU A 289 11.02 -15.52 -11.10
C LEU A 289 10.72 -14.55 -9.95
N VAL A 290 11.33 -13.38 -10.05
CA VAL A 290 11.11 -12.26 -9.13
C VAL A 290 10.61 -11.08 -9.94
N ILE A 291 9.47 -10.57 -9.52
CA ILE A 291 8.90 -9.37 -10.10
C ILE A 291 9.57 -8.14 -9.44
N VAL A 292 10.28 -7.34 -10.22
CA VAL A 292 11.00 -6.15 -9.73
C VAL A 292 10.32 -4.84 -10.13
N GLY A 293 9.53 -4.82 -11.21
CA GLY A 293 8.87 -3.62 -11.71
C GLY A 293 9.83 -2.50 -12.12
N SER A 294 9.28 -1.35 -12.53
CA SER A 294 10.06 -0.21 -13.04
C SER A 294 10.61 0.72 -11.95
N GLY A 295 10.22 0.51 -10.69
CA GLY A 295 10.59 1.40 -9.58
C GLY A 295 9.76 2.69 -9.55
N GLN A 296 8.53 2.67 -10.06
CA GLN A 296 7.59 3.80 -10.12
C GLN A 296 6.18 3.34 -9.74
#